data_AF-A0A0F3M481-F1
#
_entry.id   AF-A0A0F3M481-F1
#
_cell.length_a   1.000
_cell.length_b   1.000
_cell.length_c   1.000
_cell.angle_alpha   90.00
_cell.angle_beta   90.00
_cell.angle_gamma   90.00
#
_symmetry.space_group_name_H-M   'P 1'
#
loop_
_entity.id
_entity.type
_entity.pdbx_description
1 polymer ?
#
loop_
_entity_poly.entity_id
_entity_poly.type
_entity_poly.pdbx_seq_one_letter_code
_entity_poly.pdbx_strand_id
1 'polypeptide(L)'
;MYPINFLITDIIAEFYGKNHAKYCIRMAILMNILVAVIIKVFSLLNATSWSKIDNNLFNQMFSMYHIAFVGSLLASYTSQIVDINIYLGLKSLTKGKYLLVRNNVSTAISLFIDTCIVVGFLCIFKFYLFR
;
A
#
# COMPACT_ATOMS: atom_id res chain seq x y z
N MET A 1 1.10 -7.94 -9.13
CA MET A 1 0.92 -8.23 -7.68
C MET A 1 -0.45 -7.73 -7.18
N TYR A 2 -0.89 -6.52 -7.54
CA TYR A 2 -2.17 -5.96 -7.08
C TYR A 2 -3.43 -6.84 -7.26
N PRO A 3 -3.68 -7.52 -8.40
CA PRO A 3 -4.89 -8.32 -8.58
C PRO A 3 -5.03 -9.48 -7.58
N ILE A 4 -3.90 -10.05 -7.15
CA ILE A 4 -3.87 -11.17 -6.20
C ILE A 4 -4.12 -10.66 -4.77
N ASN A 5 -3.54 -9.51 -4.41
CA ASN A 5 -3.73 -8.94 -3.08
C ASN A 5 -5.19 -8.53 -2.84
N PHE A 6 -5.82 -7.88 -3.83
CA PHE A 6 -7.23 -7.51 -3.77
C PHE A 6 -8.14 -8.75 -3.71
N LEU A 7 -7.86 -9.79 -4.50
CA LEU A 7 -8.58 -11.06 -4.45
C LEU A 7 -8.53 -11.70 -3.05
N ILE A 8 -7.35 -11.72 -2.41
CA ILE A 8 -7.18 -12.30 -1.07
C ILE A 8 -7.96 -11.49 -0.03
N THR A 9 -7.87 -10.16 -0.05
CA THR A 9 -8.63 -9.31 0.89
C THR A 9 -10.14 -9.44 0.71
N ASP A 10 -10.62 -9.59 -0.53
CA ASP A 10 -12.04 -9.82 -0.85
C ASP A 10 -12.53 -11.16 -0.30
N ILE A 11 -11.75 -12.24 -0.46
CA ILE A 11 -12.07 -13.55 0.10
C ILE A 11 -12.12 -13.48 1.62
N ILE A 12 -11.13 -12.84 2.26
CA ILE A 12 -11.12 -12.66 3.72
C ILE A 12 -12.35 -11.85 4.17
N ALA A 13 -12.70 -10.77 3.45
CA ALA A 13 -13.89 -9.98 3.74
C ALA A 13 -15.19 -10.78 3.53
N GLU A 14 -15.20 -11.73 2.59
CA GLU A 14 -16.36 -12.55 2.28
C GLU A 14 -16.64 -13.60 3.36
N PHE A 15 -15.61 -14.29 3.86
CA PHE A 15 -15.74 -15.34 4.87
C PHE A 15 -15.71 -14.82 6.31
N TYR A 16 -14.82 -13.85 6.60
CA TYR A 16 -14.59 -13.36 7.96
C TYR A 16 -15.19 -11.96 8.19
N GLY A 17 -15.75 -11.32 7.17
CA GLY A 17 -16.40 -10.04 7.29
C GLY A 17 -15.45 -8.84 7.38
N LYS A 18 -16.04 -7.65 7.48
CA LYS A 18 -15.38 -6.35 7.38
C LYS A 18 -14.26 -6.14 8.41
N ASN A 19 -14.47 -6.57 9.65
CA ASN A 19 -13.56 -6.29 10.76
C ASN A 19 -12.25 -7.06 10.63
N HIS A 20 -12.34 -8.34 10.23
CA HIS A 20 -11.16 -9.18 10.01
C HIS A 20 -10.36 -8.72 8.78
N ALA A 21 -11.03 -8.32 7.70
CA ALA A 21 -10.37 -7.75 6.53
C ALA A 21 -9.61 -6.45 6.89
N LYS A 22 -10.24 -5.53 7.64
CA LYS A 22 -9.56 -4.32 8.15
C LYS A 22 -8.38 -4.64 9.06
N TYR A 23 -8.48 -5.68 9.88
CA TYR A 23 -7.37 -6.13 10.72
C TYR A 23 -6.18 -6.59 9.87
N CYS A 24 -6.43 -7.39 8.83
CA CYS A 24 -5.40 -7.83 7.89
C CYS A 24 -4.67 -6.64 7.23
N ILE A 25 -5.42 -5.64 6.75
CA ILE A 25 -4.84 -4.41 6.18
C ILE A 25 -3.92 -3.70 7.20
N ARG A 26 -4.39 -3.54 8.44
CA ARG A 26 -3.61 -2.88 9.50
C ARG A 26 -2.31 -3.65 9.78
N MET A 27 -2.38 -4.97 9.82
CA MET A 27 -1.19 -5.81 9.98
C MET A 27 -0.23 -5.66 8.80
N ALA A 28 -0.73 -5.62 7.57
CA ALA A 28 0.10 -5.40 6.39
C ALA A 28 0.82 -4.04 6.42
N ILE A 29 0.12 -2.96 6.80
CA ILE A 29 0.72 -1.63 7.00
C ILE A 29 1.80 -1.69 8.09
N LEU A 30 1.51 -2.34 9.22
CA LEU A 30 2.44 -2.47 10.32
C LEU A 30 3.71 -3.23 9.93
N MET A 31 3.58 -4.31 9.14
CA MET A 31 4.73 -5.03 8.60
C MET A 31 5.59 -4.15 7.68
N ASN A 32 4.96 -3.35 6.82
CA ASN A 32 5.71 -2.42 5.97
C ASN A 32 6.45 -1.35 6.79
N ILE A 33 5.83 -0.81 7.84
CA ILE A 33 6.49 0.13 8.76
C ILE A 33 7.69 -0.54 9.43
N LEU A 34 7.54 -1.78 9.89
CA LEU A 34 8.63 -2.55 10.51
C LEU A 34 9.81 -2.72 9.53
N VAL A 35 9.53 -3.06 8.26
CA VAL A 35 10.56 -3.14 7.21
C VAL A 35 11.27 -1.79 7.02
N ALA A 36 10.52 -0.69 6.98
CA ALA A 36 11.10 0.65 6.87
C ALA A 36 12.01 1.02 8.06
N VAL A 37 11.63 0.60 9.27
CA VAL A 37 12.48 0.76 10.48
C VAL A 37 13.76 -0.05 10.35
N ILE A 38 13.67 -1.31 9.89
CA ILE A 38 14.86 -2.15 9.67
C ILE A 38 15.81 -1.50 8.67
N ILE A 39 15.30 -0.99 7.54
CA ILE A 39 16.10 -0.29 6.53
C ILE A 39 16.81 0.93 7.13
N LYS A 40 16.11 1.70 7.99
CA LYS A 40 16.69 2.85 8.68
C LYS A 40 17.76 2.45 9.71
N VAL A 41 17.63 1.30 10.36
CA VAL A 41 18.69 0.77 11.24
C VAL A 41 19.91 0.38 10.40
N PHE A 42 19.71 -0.25 9.25
CA PHE A 42 20.82 -0.59 8.35
C PHE A 42 21.56 0.62 7.79
N SER A 43 20.88 1.75 7.56
CA SER A 43 21.54 2.99 7.09
C SER A 43 22.52 3.59 8.10
N LEU A 44 22.45 3.20 9.37
CA LEU A 44 23.35 3.66 10.44
C LEU A 44 24.63 2.81 10.55
N LEU A 45 24.64 1.64 9.91
CA LEU A 45 25.79 0.74 9.91
C LEU A 45 26.75 1.13 8.78
N ASN A 46 28.04 1.13 9.08
CA ASN A 46 29.06 1.41 8.07
C ASN A 46 29.24 0.21 7.12
N ALA A 47 29.33 0.49 5.82
CA ALA A 47 29.70 -0.48 4.81
C ALA A 47 31.06 -1.11 5.15
N THR A 48 31.10 -2.43 5.10
CA THR A 48 32.32 -3.21 5.26
C THR A 48 33.19 -3.07 4.01
N SER A 49 34.51 -3.24 4.16
CA SER A 49 35.51 -3.06 3.09
C SER A 49 35.32 -3.97 1.86
N TRP A 50 34.57 -5.06 2.00
CA TRP A 50 34.23 -5.99 0.92
C TRP A 50 32.89 -5.68 0.23
N SER A 51 32.16 -4.66 0.68
CA SER A 51 30.89 -4.25 0.08
C SER A 51 31.12 -3.53 -1.24
N LYS A 52 30.42 -3.95 -2.30
CA LYS A 52 30.36 -3.22 -3.58
C LYS A 52 29.48 -1.97 -3.51
N ILE A 53 28.67 -1.85 -2.45
CA ILE A 53 27.74 -0.75 -2.23
C ILE A 53 28.30 0.09 -1.10
N ASP A 54 28.63 1.33 -1.44
CA ASP A 54 29.17 2.29 -0.49
C ASP A 54 28.03 3.01 0.27
N ASN A 55 28.34 3.52 1.47
CA ASN A 55 27.35 4.16 2.36
C ASN A 55 26.61 5.31 1.67
N ASN A 56 27.33 6.08 0.83
CA ASN A 56 26.76 7.23 0.13
C ASN A 56 25.71 6.81 -0.91
N LEU A 57 25.97 5.72 -1.65
CA LEU A 57 25.04 5.17 -2.64
C LEU A 57 23.78 4.62 -1.96
N PHE A 58 23.96 3.91 -0.85
CA PHE A 58 22.85 3.41 -0.04
C PHE A 58 21.94 4.55 0.45
N ASN A 59 22.53 5.58 1.04
CA ASN A 59 21.79 6.73 1.55
C ASN A 59 21.10 7.53 0.44
N GLN A 60 21.71 7.70 -0.74
CA GLN A 60 21.06 8.36 -1.88
C GLN A 60 19.82 7.60 -2.37
N MET A 61 19.90 6.27 -2.52
CA MET A 61 18.77 5.47 -2.99
C MET A 61 17.60 5.50 -2.00
N PHE A 62 17.90 5.36 -0.71
CA PHE A 62 16.85 5.33 0.30
C PHE A 62 16.31 6.73 0.63
N SER A 63 17.11 7.79 0.53
CA SER A 63 16.71 9.20 0.74
C SER A 63 15.44 9.61 -0.01
N MET A 64 15.44 9.41 -1.33
CA MET A 64 14.28 9.71 -2.19
C MET A 64 13.13 8.71 -1.98
N TYR A 65 13.47 7.46 -1.64
CA TYR A 65 12.50 6.39 -1.43
C TYR A 65 11.61 6.64 -0.20
N HIS A 66 12.12 7.28 0.86
CA HIS A 66 11.37 7.48 2.10
C HIS A 66 10.05 8.24 1.89
N ILE A 67 10.07 9.33 1.13
CA ILE A 67 8.86 10.15 0.87
C ILE A 67 7.87 9.37 0.00
N ALA A 68 8.35 8.75 -1.08
CA ALA A 68 7.51 7.95 -1.96
C ALA A 68 6.87 6.76 -1.24
N PHE A 69 7.60 6.13 -0.32
CA PHE A 69 7.14 5.03 0.50
C PHE A 69 6.00 5.45 1.44
N VAL A 70 6.14 6.60 2.12
CA VAL A 70 5.07 7.14 2.98
C VAL A 70 3.81 7.44 2.17
N GLY A 71 3.95 8.07 1.00
CA GLY A 71 2.83 8.32 0.09
C GLY A 71 2.13 7.01 -0.33
N SER A 72 2.91 6.00 -0.67
CA SER A 72 2.41 4.67 -1.06
C SER A 72 1.70 3.93 0.08
N LEU A 73 2.17 4.08 1.32
CA LEU A 73 1.50 3.50 2.49
C LEU A 73 0.13 4.14 2.73
N LEU A 74 0.03 5.46 2.61
CA LEU A 74 -1.24 6.18 2.77
C LEU A 74 -2.23 5.84 1.65
N ALA A 75 -1.74 5.81 0.40
CA ALA A 75 -2.54 5.44 -0.76
C ALA A 75 -3.08 4.00 -0.63
N SER A 76 -2.21 3.04 -0.33
CA SER A 76 -2.61 1.63 -0.22
C SER A 76 -3.55 1.39 0.96
N TYR A 77 -3.36 2.07 2.10
CA TYR A 77 -4.28 1.96 3.23
C TYR A 77 -5.68 2.45 2.90
N THR A 78 -5.77 3.63 2.30
CA THR A 78 -7.05 4.25 1.93
C THR A 78 -7.74 3.46 0.82
N SER A 79 -7.00 3.07 -0.21
CA SER A 79 -7.45 2.22 -1.31
C SER A 79 -8.05 0.91 -0.80
N GLN A 80 -7.36 0.17 0.06
CA GLN A 80 -7.85 -1.12 0.58
C GLN A 80 -9.09 -0.97 1.49
N ILE A 81 -9.22 0.15 2.23
CA ILE A 81 -10.45 0.41 3.00
C ILE A 81 -11.63 0.71 2.09
N VAL A 82 -11.41 1.51 1.04
CA VAL A 82 -12.44 1.82 0.05
C VAL A 82 -12.86 0.54 -0.66
N ASP A 83 -11.90 -0.30 -1.03
CA ASP A 83 -12.12 -1.60 -1.66
C ASP A 83 -13.10 -2.48 -0.87
N ILE A 84 -12.81 -2.72 0.43
CA ILE A 84 -13.67 -3.51 1.31
C ILE A 84 -15.08 -2.90 1.42
N ASN A 85 -15.17 -1.58 1.49
CA ASN A 85 -16.46 -0.90 1.62
C ASN A 85 -17.30 -1.06 0.35
N ILE A 86 -16.68 -0.90 -0.83
CA ILE A 86 -17.32 -1.07 -2.13
C ILE A 86 -17.70 -2.54 -2.33
N TYR A 87 -16.79 -3.48 -2.06
CA TYR A 87 -17.03 -4.92 -2.19
C TYR A 87 -18.23 -5.38 -1.35
N LEU A 88 -18.26 -5.02 -0.06
CA LEU A 88 -19.36 -5.39 0.83
C LEU A 88 -20.66 -4.64 0.51
N GLY A 89 -20.57 -3.39 0.04
CA GLY A 89 -21.73 -2.62 -0.43
C GLY A 89 -22.36 -3.21 -1.68
N LEU A 90 -21.56 -3.63 -2.66
CA LEU A 90 -22.07 -4.35 -3.83
C LEU A 90 -22.60 -5.73 -3.43
N LYS A 91 -22.00 -6.42 -2.45
CA LYS A 91 -22.49 -7.72 -1.96
C LYS A 91 -23.91 -7.61 -1.40
N SER A 92 -24.23 -6.57 -0.64
CA SER A 92 -25.58 -6.34 -0.11
C SER A 92 -26.58 -6.00 -1.22
N LEU A 93 -26.15 -5.19 -2.20
CA LEU A 93 -26.98 -4.80 -3.35
C LEU A 93 -27.29 -5.97 -4.28
N THR A 94 -26.30 -6.81 -4.58
CA THR A 94 -26.47 -7.96 -5.50
C THR A 94 -27.00 -9.22 -4.81
N LYS A 95 -27.36 -9.14 -3.52
CA LYS A 95 -27.79 -10.30 -2.70
C LYS A 95 -26.82 -11.48 -2.80
N GLY A 96 -25.52 -11.19 -2.87
CA GLY A 96 -24.50 -12.21 -3.01
C GLY A 96 -24.23 -12.70 -4.45
N LYS A 97 -25.00 -12.29 -5.46
CA LYS A 97 -24.79 -12.69 -6.86
C LYS A 97 -23.66 -11.90 -7.55
N TYR A 98 -23.04 -12.49 -8.58
CA TYR A 98 -22.01 -11.90 -9.44
C TYR A 98 -20.67 -11.51 -8.76
N LEU A 99 -19.96 -12.50 -8.21
CA LEU A 99 -18.67 -12.30 -7.53
C LEU A 99 -17.61 -11.57 -8.39
N LEU A 100 -17.51 -11.93 -9.67
CA LEU A 100 -16.56 -11.32 -10.61
C LEU A 100 -16.80 -9.82 -10.82
N VAL A 101 -18.07 -9.40 -10.90
CA VAL A 101 -18.42 -7.98 -11.12
C VAL A 101 -18.03 -7.16 -9.90
N ARG A 102 -18.30 -7.67 -8.69
CA ARG A 102 -17.96 -6.97 -7.44
C ARG A 102 -16.46 -6.76 -7.31
N ASN A 103 -15.68 -7.82 -7.50
CA ASN A 103 -14.22 -7.77 -7.41
C ASN A 103 -13.61 -6.83 -8.46
N ASN A 104 -14.05 -6.91 -9.72
CA ASN A 104 -13.51 -6.02 -10.76
C ASN A 104 -13.87 -4.55 -10.50
N VAL A 105 -15.09 -4.26 -10.05
CA VAL A 105 -15.52 -2.89 -9.76
C VAL A 105 -14.81 -2.33 -8.53
N SER A 106 -14.73 -3.10 -7.43
CA SER A 106 -14.00 -2.67 -6.23
C SER A 106 -12.54 -2.43 -6.56
N THR A 107 -11.87 -3.40 -7.19
CA THR A 107 -10.45 -3.31 -7.56
C THR A 107 -10.19 -2.12 -8.49
N ALA A 108 -11.02 -1.89 -9.51
CA ALA A 108 -10.82 -0.79 -10.46
C ALA A 108 -10.91 0.59 -9.79
N ILE A 109 -11.92 0.79 -8.93
CA ILE A 109 -12.10 2.06 -8.20
C ILE A 109 -10.97 2.25 -7.19
N SER A 110 -10.62 1.20 -6.45
CA SER A 110 -9.55 1.24 -5.44
C SER A 110 -8.20 1.52 -6.07
N LEU A 111 -7.88 0.93 -7.22
CA LEU A 111 -6.63 1.18 -7.94
C LEU A 111 -6.57 2.61 -8.50
N PHE A 112 -7.69 3.13 -8.99
CA PHE A 112 -7.77 4.52 -9.43
C PHE A 112 -7.49 5.48 -8.25
N ILE A 113 -8.09 5.24 -7.09
CA ILE A 113 -7.85 6.04 -5.88
C ILE A 113 -6.39 5.93 -5.43
N ASP A 114 -5.81 4.73 -5.43
CA ASP A 114 -4.41 4.50 -5.07
C ASP A 114 -3.47 5.35 -5.93
N THR A 115 -3.62 5.26 -7.26
CA THR A 115 -2.79 6.01 -8.20
C THR A 115 -2.98 7.52 -8.07
N CYS A 116 -4.22 8.00 -7.91
CA CYS A 116 -4.49 9.42 -7.67
C CYS A 116 -3.80 9.93 -6.39
N ILE A 117 -3.85 9.16 -5.30
CA ILE A 117 -3.23 9.56 -4.02
C ILE A 117 -1.70 9.53 -4.14
N VAL A 118 -1.11 8.47 -4.71
CA VAL A 118 0.35 8.40 -4.89
C VAL A 118 0.86 9.56 -5.75
N VAL A 119 0.25 9.77 -6.92
CA VAL A 119 0.66 10.83 -7.85
C VAL A 119 0.42 12.20 -7.23
N GLY A 120 -0.74 12.44 -6.62
CA GLY A 120 -1.04 13.69 -5.94
C GLY A 120 -0.06 14.00 -4.80
N PHE A 121 0.22 13.01 -3.95
CA PHE A 121 1.17 13.14 -2.85
C PHE A 121 2.58 13.47 -3.35
N LEU A 122 3.05 12.74 -4.36
CA LEU A 122 4.37 12.96 -4.96
C LEU A 122 4.48 14.33 -5.64
N CYS A 123 3.44 14.78 -6.36
CA CYS A 123 3.42 16.10 -6.98
C CYS A 123 3.51 17.23 -5.95
N ILE A 124 2.74 17.13 -4.86
CA ILE A 124 2.77 18.13 -3.78
C ILE A 124 4.15 18.17 -3.13
N PHE A 125 4.74 17.01 -2.79
CA PHE A 125 6.06 16.95 -2.16
C PHE A 125 7.19 17.39 -3.09
N LYS A 126 7.14 17.03 -4.38
CA LYS A 126 8.12 17.47 -5.36
C LYS A 126 8.08 18.98 -5.56
N PHE A 127 6.89 19.58 -5.56
CA PHE A 127 6.72 21.03 -5.62
C PHE A 127 7.31 21.72 -4.38
N TYR A 128 7.15 21.13 -3.19
CA TYR A 128 7.68 21.70 -1.94
C TYR A 128 9.21 21.57 -1.83
N LEU A 129 9.82 20.55 -2.44
CA LEU A 129 11.27 20.30 -2.40
C LEU A 129 12.07 21.17 -3.41
N PHE A 130 11.41 21.71 -4.44
CA PHE A 130 12.03 22.48 -5.53
C PHE A 130 11.85 24.01 -5.40
N ARG A 131 11.34 24.48 -4.26
CA ARG A 131 11.18 25.88 -3.90
C ARG A 131 12.07 26.21 -2.70
#